data_AF-A0A1G9J349-F1
#
_entry.id   AF-A0A1G9J349-F1
#
_cell.length_a   1.000
_cell.length_b   1.000
_cell.length_c   1.000
_cell.angle_alpha   90.00
_cell.angle_beta   90.00
_cell.angle_gamma   90.00
#
_symmetry.space_group_name_H-M   'P 1'
#
loop_
_entity.id
_entity.type
_entity.pdbx_description
1 polymer ?
#
loop_
_entity_poly.entity_id
_entity_poly.type
_entity_poly.pdbx_seq_one_letter_code
_entity_poly.pdbx_strand_id
1 'polypeptide(L)'
;MPNVDPEALRTYQRTVQAQLDKLEDEIISQLRNGQPLGKLPAFGMLDGSEAARTTYQTFHETTWNNLQALRESLDGIVTTLDEAAKGHEDSDDVSGQNFDAQL
;
A
#
# COMPACT_ATOMS: atom_id res chain seq x y z
N MET A 1 27.92 0.97 -9.22
CA MET A 1 26.54 1.10 -8.70
C MET A 1 26.59 0.84 -7.21
N PRO A 2 25.75 1.47 -6.36
CA PRO A 2 25.73 1.12 -4.93
C PRO A 2 25.38 -0.37 -4.80
N ASN A 3 26.18 -1.13 -4.06
CA ASN A 3 25.84 -2.51 -3.70
C ASN A 3 24.67 -2.45 -2.73
N VAL A 4 23.49 -2.85 -3.21
CA VAL A 4 22.29 -2.89 -2.40
C VAL A 4 22.31 -4.21 -1.61
N ASP A 5 22.20 -4.11 -0.28
CA ASP A 5 22.15 -5.28 0.60
C ASP A 5 20.81 -6.03 0.40
N PRO A 6 20.81 -7.28 -0.09
CA PRO A 6 19.59 -8.05 -0.32
C PRO A 6 18.79 -8.31 0.96
N GLU A 7 19.46 -8.47 2.11
CA GLU A 7 18.79 -8.69 3.39
C GLU A 7 18.06 -7.41 3.85
N ALA A 8 18.69 -6.25 3.63
CA ALA A 8 18.08 -4.96 3.90
C ALA A 8 16.84 -4.72 3.02
N LEU A 9 16.90 -5.09 1.72
CA LEU A 9 15.74 -5.01 0.81
C LEU A 9 14.58 -5.88 1.29
N ARG A 10 14.84 -7.15 1.62
CA ARG A 10 13.80 -8.07 2.13
C ARG A 10 13.21 -7.59 3.46
N THR A 11 14.01 -7.00 4.33
CA THR A 11 13.54 -6.43 5.60
C THR A 11 12.67 -5.20 5.38
N TYR A 12 13.06 -4.32 4.47
CA TYR A 12 12.24 -3.17 4.11
C TYR A 12 10.93 -3.61 3.43
N GLN A 13 10.98 -4.56 2.49
CA GLN A 13 9.80 -5.13 1.85
C GLN A 13 8.80 -5.67 2.86
N ARG A 14 9.24 -6.48 3.84
CA ARG A 14 8.39 -6.99 4.94
C ARG A 14 7.75 -5.86 5.75
N THR A 15 8.51 -4.80 6.00
CA THR A 15 8.02 -3.63 6.74
C THR A 15 6.91 -2.92 5.96
N VAL A 16 7.11 -2.69 4.66
CA VAL A 16 6.12 -2.04 3.79
C VAL A 16 4.89 -2.92 3.64
N GLN A 17 5.06 -4.24 3.44
CA GLN A 17 3.95 -5.19 3.37
C GLN A 17 3.10 -5.14 4.64
N ALA A 18 3.72 -5.14 5.83
CA ALA A 18 2.98 -5.04 7.08
C ALA A 18 2.18 -3.72 7.21
N GLN A 19 2.68 -2.61 6.63
CA GLN A 19 1.90 -1.37 6.59
C GLN A 19 0.73 -1.46 5.60
N LEU A 20 0.93 -2.10 4.44
CA LEU A 20 -0.12 -2.34 3.46
C LEU A 20 -1.23 -3.22 4.04
N ASP A 21 -0.86 -4.33 4.67
CA ASP A 21 -1.80 -5.25 5.33
C ASP A 21 -2.64 -4.50 6.37
N LYS A 22 -1.98 -3.74 7.25
CA LYS A 22 -2.67 -2.92 8.25
C LYS A 22 -3.62 -1.90 7.61
N LEU A 23 -3.18 -1.23 6.54
CA LEU A 23 -3.99 -0.25 5.83
C LEU A 23 -5.24 -0.90 5.23
N GLU A 24 -5.10 -2.07 4.61
CA GLU A 24 -6.21 -2.79 3.97
C GLU A 24 -7.18 -3.39 5.00
N ASP A 25 -6.65 -4.11 5.98
CA ASP A 25 -7.41 -4.98 6.89
C ASP A 25 -8.00 -4.21 8.08
N GLU A 26 -7.29 -3.21 8.60
CA GLU A 26 -7.75 -2.48 9.79
C GLU A 26 -8.43 -1.15 9.45
N ILE A 27 -7.96 -0.43 8.42
CA ILE A 27 -8.39 0.95 8.15
C ILE A 27 -9.39 1.00 6.99
N ILE A 28 -8.98 0.60 5.79
CA ILE A 28 -9.83 0.66 4.59
C ILE A 28 -11.06 -0.22 4.76
N SER A 29 -10.92 -1.39 5.41
CA SER A 29 -12.03 -2.30 5.69
C SER A 29 -13.19 -1.59 6.39
N GLN A 30 -12.93 -0.73 7.38
CA GLN A 30 -13.96 -0.03 8.16
C GLN A 30 -14.76 0.99 7.34
N LEU A 31 -14.16 1.54 6.29
CA LEU A 31 -14.75 2.55 5.40
C LEU A 31 -15.56 1.94 4.26
N ARG A 32 -15.49 0.62 4.04
CA ARG A 32 -16.25 -0.05 2.99
C ARG A 32 -17.76 0.02 3.25
N ASN A 33 -18.54 0.03 2.17
CA ASN A 33 -20.00 -0.05 2.25
C ASN A 33 -20.46 -1.20 3.17
N GLY A 34 -21.33 -0.88 4.12
CA GLY A 34 -21.86 -1.84 5.09
C GLY A 34 -21.06 -1.94 6.39
N GLN A 35 -19.83 -1.43 6.44
CA GLN A 35 -18.99 -1.38 7.63
C GLN A 35 -19.28 -0.11 8.46
N PRO A 36 -18.83 -0.05 9.74
CA PRO A 36 -19.20 1.02 10.65
C PRO A 36 -18.96 2.44 10.14
N LEU A 37 -17.87 2.67 9.40
CA LEU A 37 -17.51 4.00 8.87
C LEU A 37 -17.92 4.20 7.41
N GLY A 38 -18.36 3.16 6.72
CA GLY A 38 -18.87 3.23 5.34
C GLY A 38 -20.37 3.51 5.23
N LYS A 39 -21.00 4.02 6.29
CA LYS A 39 -22.43 4.37 6.32
C LYS A 39 -22.59 5.86 6.58
N LEU A 40 -23.53 6.47 5.85
CA LEU A 40 -23.91 7.86 6.09
C LEU A 40 -24.58 7.99 7.48
N PRO A 41 -24.14 8.92 8.33
CA PRO A 41 -24.82 9.23 9.58
C PRO A 41 -26.25 9.73 9.36
N ALA A 42 -27.13 9.47 10.32
CA ALA A 42 -28.47 10.02 10.34
C ALA A 42 -28.44 11.48 10.83
N PHE A 43 -28.23 12.43 9.92
CA PHE A 43 -28.11 13.86 10.25
C PHE A 43 -29.40 14.53 10.74
N GLY A 44 -30.57 13.90 10.56
CA GLY A 44 -31.86 14.49 10.92
C GLY A 44 -32.33 15.59 9.94
N MET A 45 -33.25 16.43 10.41
CA MET A 45 -33.94 17.47 9.63
C MET A 45 -33.85 18.87 10.28
N LEU A 46 -32.92 19.09 11.22
CA LEU A 46 -32.71 20.40 11.83
C LEU A 46 -31.98 21.35 10.87
N ASP A 47 -32.06 22.66 11.12
CA ASP A 47 -31.25 23.64 10.40
C ASP A 47 -29.75 23.27 10.51
N GLY A 48 -29.07 23.23 9.36
CA GLY A 48 -27.68 22.78 9.25
C GLY A 48 -27.49 21.29 8.95
N SER A 49 -28.55 20.46 8.95
CA SER A 49 -28.44 19.03 8.63
C SER A 49 -27.95 18.77 7.21
N GLU A 50 -28.33 19.63 6.25
CA GLU A 50 -27.84 19.54 4.87
C GLU A 50 -26.35 19.89 4.76
N ALA A 51 -25.91 20.97 5.41
CA ALA A 51 -24.51 21.34 5.45
C ALA A 51 -23.65 20.25 6.09
N ALA A 52 -24.08 19.69 7.23
CA ALA A 52 -23.39 18.59 7.90
C ALA A 52 -23.28 17.33 7.01
N ARG A 53 -24.35 17.00 6.27
CA ARG A 53 -24.35 15.89 5.31
C ARG A 53 -23.32 16.11 4.21
N THR A 54 -23.30 17.30 3.60
CA THR A 54 -22.35 17.64 2.54
C THR A 54 -20.91 17.60 3.06
N THR A 55 -20.63 18.20 4.22
CA THR A 55 -19.30 18.17 4.84
C THR A 55 -18.84 16.74 5.11
N TYR A 56 -19.71 15.89 5.64
CA TYR A 56 -19.38 14.49 5.89
C TYR A 56 -19.09 13.74 4.59
N GLN A 57 -19.90 13.93 3.54
CA GLN A 57 -19.68 13.28 2.24
C GLN A 57 -18.33 13.67 1.63
N THR A 58 -18.01 14.97 1.59
CA THR A 58 -16.71 15.44 1.09
C THR A 58 -15.54 14.89 1.91
N PHE A 59 -15.66 14.91 3.24
CA PHE A 59 -14.64 14.36 4.12
C PHE A 59 -14.42 12.87 3.89
N HIS A 60 -15.52 12.09 3.83
CA HIS A 60 -15.46 10.65 3.63
C HIS A 60 -14.84 10.30 2.27
N GLU A 61 -15.30 10.94 1.19
CA GLU A 61 -14.77 10.74 -0.16
C GLU A 61 -13.28 11.09 -0.25
N THR A 62 -12.89 12.24 0.32
CA THR A 62 -11.48 12.68 0.33
C THR A 62 -10.60 11.71 1.11
N THR A 63 -11.09 11.26 2.28
CA THR A 63 -10.38 10.28 3.12
C THR A 63 -10.22 8.96 2.38
N TRP A 64 -11.28 8.48 1.74
CA TRP A 64 -11.25 7.27 0.94
C TRP A 64 -10.21 7.34 -0.18
N ASN A 65 -10.25 8.41 -0.99
CA ASN A 65 -9.33 8.59 -2.10
C ASN A 65 -7.87 8.68 -1.64
N ASN A 66 -7.60 9.39 -0.54
CA ASN A 66 -6.26 9.48 0.02
C ASN A 66 -5.73 8.10 0.50
N LEU A 67 -6.59 7.29 1.11
CA LEU A 67 -6.21 5.95 1.55
C LEU A 67 -5.99 5.00 0.36
N GLN A 68 -6.76 5.11 -0.71
CA GLN A 68 -6.50 4.35 -1.95
C GLN A 68 -5.17 4.75 -2.59
N ALA A 69 -4.86 6.04 -2.66
CA ALA A 69 -3.57 6.51 -3.18
C ALA A 69 -2.37 6.02 -2.34
N LEU A 70 -2.52 6.00 -1.00
CA LEU A 70 -1.52 5.43 -0.11
C LEU A 70 -1.35 3.93 -0.33
N ARG A 71 -2.46 3.20 -0.47
CA ARG A 71 -2.47 1.76 -0.77
C ARG A 71 -1.72 1.45 -2.06
N GLU A 72 -2.03 2.15 -3.14
CA GLU A 72 -1.35 2.01 -4.44
C GLU A 72 0.15 2.32 -4.33
N SER A 73 0.52 3.34 -3.55
CA SER A 73 1.92 3.70 -3.34
C SER A 73 2.69 2.61 -2.60
N LEU A 74 2.10 2.01 -1.54
CA LEU A 74 2.71 0.93 -0.78
C LEU A 74 2.84 -0.35 -1.62
N ASP A 75 1.80 -0.71 -2.37
CA ASP A 75 1.81 -1.85 -3.29
C ASP A 75 2.88 -1.68 -4.39
N GLY A 76 3.02 -0.48 -4.94
CA GLY A 76 4.07 -0.15 -5.91
C GLY A 76 5.48 -0.27 -5.33
N ILE A 77 5.67 0.12 -4.06
CA ILE A 77 6.96 -0.07 -3.36
C ILE A 77 7.26 -1.55 -3.17
N VAL A 78 6.28 -2.36 -2.70
CA VAL A 78 6.46 -3.82 -2.53
C VAL A 78 6.85 -4.47 -3.86
N THR A 79 6.13 -4.13 -4.94
CA THR A 79 6.39 -4.66 -6.28
C THR A 79 7.78 -4.28 -6.78
N THR A 80 8.18 -3.02 -6.63
CA THR A 80 9.50 -2.53 -7.06
C THR A 80 10.64 -3.24 -6.30
N LEU A 81 10.46 -3.48 -5.00
CA LEU A 81 11.45 -4.20 -4.19
C LEU A 81 11.56 -5.68 -4.60
N ASP A 82 10.44 -6.32 -4.93
CA ASP A 82 10.43 -7.71 -5.41
C ASP A 82 11.10 -7.85 -6.78
N GLU A 83 10.84 -6.92 -7.70
CA GLU A 83 11.49 -6.86 -9.02
C GLU A 83 13.00 -6.62 -8.89
N ALA A 84 13.42 -5.70 -8.00
CA ALA A 84 14.83 -5.44 -7.74
C ALA A 84 15.54 -6.67 -7.18
N ALA A 85 14.92 -7.40 -6.24
CA ALA A 85 15.48 -8.62 -5.68
C ALA A 85 15.67 -9.72 -6.75
N LYS A 86 14.66 -9.96 -7.60
CA LYS A 86 14.75 -10.93 -8.70
C LYS A 86 15.86 -10.59 -9.70
N GLY A 87 15.97 -9.31 -10.08
CA GLY A 87 17.03 -8.86 -11.00
C GLY A 87 18.44 -9.07 -10.45
N HIS A 88 18.63 -9.02 -9.13
CA HIS A 88 19.91 -9.35 -8.49
C HIS A 88 20.19 -10.85 -8.51
N GLU A 89 19.20 -11.69 -8.19
CA GLU A 89 19.34 -13.16 -8.21
C GLU A 89 19.68 -13.68 -9.61
N ASP A 90 18.98 -13.19 -10.65
CA ASP A 90 19.25 -13.56 -12.05
C ASP A 90 20.66 -13.13 -12.50
N SER A 91 21.15 -11.96 -12.05
CA SER A 91 22.49 -11.47 -12.39
C SER A 91 23.60 -12.27 -11.72
N ASP A 92 23.38 -12.72 -10.48
CA ASP A 92 24.35 -13.54 -9.75
C ASP A 92 24.44 -14.95 -10.35
N ASP A 93 23.31 -15.55 -10.74
CA ASP A 93 23.27 -16.86 -11.42
C ASP A 93 24.00 -16.84 -12.77
N VAL A 94 23.78 -15.79 -13.59
CA VAL A 94 24.49 -15.61 -14.86
C VAL A 94 26.00 -15.42 -14.63
N SER A 95 26.38 -14.71 -13.58
CA SER A 95 27.79 -14.50 -13.24
C SER A 95 28.47 -15.80 -12.80
N GLY A 96 27.79 -16.63 -12.00
CA GLY A 96 28.26 -17.95 -11.58
C GLY A 96 28.43 -18.92 -12.74
N GLN A 97 27.45 -19.00 -13.64
CA GLN A 97 27.52 -19.86 -14.83
C GLN A 97 28.67 -19.46 -15.77
N ASN A 98 28.93 -18.16 -15.94
CA ASN A 98 30.05 -17.69 -16.76
C ASN A 98 31.41 -17.99 -16.14
N PHE A 99 31.51 -18.01 -14.81
CA PHE A 99 32.75 -18.38 -14.11
C PHE A 99 33.03 -19.89 -14.23
N ASP A 100 32.00 -20.72 -14.04
CA ASP A 100 32.11 -22.17 -14.19
C ASP A 100 32.43 -22.60 -15.64
N ALA A 101 31.99 -21.83 -16.63
CA ALA A 101 32.31 -22.06 -18.04
C ALA A 101 33.76 -21.67 -18.42
N GLN A 102 34.50 -21.00 -17.54
CA GLN A 102 35.89 -20.54 -17.77
C GLN A 102 36.94 -21.39 -17.03
N LEU A 103 36.52 -22.37 -16.21
CA LEU A 103 37.36 -23.36 -15.54
C LEU A 103 37.43 -24.67 -16.32
#